data_AF-A0A9P3TB28-F1
#
_entry.id   AF-A0A9P3TB28-F1
#
_cell.length_a   1.000
_cell.length_b   1.000
_cell.length_c   1.000
_cell.angle_alpha   90.00
_cell.angle_beta   90.00
_cell.angle_gamma   90.00
#
_symmetry.space_group_name_H-M   'P 1'
#
loop_
_entity.id
_entity.type
_entity.pdbx_description
1 polymer ?
#
loop_
_entity_poly.entity_id
_entity_poly.type
_entity_poly.pdbx_seq_one_letter_code
_entity_poly.pdbx_strand_id
1 'polypeptide(L)'
;MALYTIGEVAMLCDINPVTLRAWQRRYGLFKPQRTEGGHRLFTDADIDRIREIKRWIDTGVQVSKVQTLLNNEPENERNGWRAQQEVVLQILQSGNLQRLRLWIKERGHDYPAETLITRLFIPLRRRLQSQQPALTVMLSLLDGVLINYICVCLNTARKKNGRDALVVGWNVQDTTRLWLEGWMASQQGWRVDVLAHSLSYLRPEMFEGQTLLVWCGEAPSSSQQKQLHDWQQSGHAIFPLGI
;
A
#
# COMPACT_ATOMS: atom_id res chain seq x y z
N MET A 1 -8.00 20.03 -11.34
CA MET A 1 -7.13 19.66 -10.21
C MET A 1 -7.66 20.40 -8.99
N ALA A 2 -8.08 19.69 -7.95
CA ALA A 2 -8.68 20.33 -6.78
C ALA A 2 -7.58 20.97 -5.90
N LEU A 3 -7.93 22.04 -5.21
CA LEU A 3 -7.06 22.71 -4.24
C LEU A 3 -7.67 22.57 -2.86
N TYR A 4 -6.84 22.19 -1.89
CA TYR A 4 -7.24 21.90 -0.53
C TYR A 4 -6.61 22.89 0.45
N THR A 5 -7.35 23.31 1.45
CA THR A 5 -6.83 24.09 2.58
C THR A 5 -6.01 23.21 3.52
N ILE A 6 -5.19 23.83 4.37
CA ILE A 6 -4.41 23.08 5.38
C ILE A 6 -5.30 22.29 6.36
N GLY A 7 -6.52 22.76 6.62
CA GLY A 7 -7.48 22.07 7.49
C GLY A 7 -8.00 20.79 6.84
N GLU A 8 -8.36 20.84 5.56
CA GLU A 8 -8.79 19.67 4.79
C GLU A 8 -7.65 18.64 4.66
N VAL A 9 -6.43 19.10 4.36
CA VAL A 9 -5.25 18.22 4.28
C VAL A 9 -4.95 17.54 5.62
N ALA A 10 -5.07 18.28 6.73
CA ALA A 10 -4.90 17.73 8.07
C ALA A 10 -5.90 16.60 8.36
N MET A 11 -7.16 16.76 7.96
CA MET A 11 -8.17 15.69 8.07
C MET A 11 -7.86 14.51 7.14
N LEU A 12 -7.52 14.77 5.88
CA LEU A 12 -7.26 13.73 4.87
C LEU A 12 -6.01 12.90 5.14
N CYS A 13 -5.02 13.47 5.83
CA CYS A 13 -3.77 12.80 6.17
C CYS A 13 -3.69 12.36 7.63
N ASP A 14 -4.66 12.76 8.45
CA ASP A 14 -4.64 12.58 9.91
C ASP A 14 -3.32 13.09 10.52
N ILE A 15 -3.04 14.38 10.29
CA ILE A 15 -1.85 15.08 10.80
C ILE A 15 -2.26 16.46 11.30
N ASN A 16 -1.81 16.83 12.51
CA ASN A 16 -2.09 18.14 13.07
C ASN A 16 -1.59 19.29 12.15
N PRO A 17 -2.40 20.33 11.87
CA PRO A 17 -1.97 21.49 11.07
C PRO A 17 -0.67 22.14 11.54
N VAL A 18 -0.38 22.11 12.84
CA VAL A 18 0.88 22.62 13.43
C VAL A 18 2.07 21.80 12.94
N THR A 19 1.94 20.48 12.92
CA THR A 19 2.95 19.55 12.41
C THR A 19 3.20 19.78 10.93
N LEU A 20 2.15 19.94 10.11
CA LEU A 20 2.28 20.27 8.68
C LEU A 20 3.04 21.60 8.48
N ARG A 21 2.71 22.64 9.26
CA ARG A 21 3.43 23.93 9.20
C ARG A 21 4.90 23.78 9.61
N ALA A 22 5.19 22.97 10.62
CA ALA A 22 6.55 22.71 11.07
C ALA A 22 7.35 21.95 9.99
N TRP A 23 6.77 20.92 9.39
CA TRP A 23 7.37 20.17 8.28
C TRP A 23 7.70 21.06 7.09
N GLN A 24 6.77 21.94 6.70
CA GLN A 24 7.02 22.92 5.65
C GLN A 24 8.13 23.91 6.03
N ARG A 25 8.02 24.57 7.19
CA ARG A 25 8.89 25.69 7.58
C ARG A 25 10.32 25.25 7.92
N ARG A 26 10.48 24.14 8.64
CA ARG A 26 11.79 23.71 9.16
C ARG A 26 12.55 22.83 8.19
N TYR A 27 11.84 22.03 7.40
CA TYR A 27 12.45 20.97 6.57
C TYR A 27 12.11 21.10 5.09
N GLY A 28 11.26 22.06 4.68
CA GLY A 28 10.95 22.30 3.28
C GLY A 28 10.34 21.10 2.56
N LEU A 29 9.66 20.19 3.27
CA LEU A 29 9.28 18.88 2.73
C LEU A 29 8.23 18.94 1.62
N PHE A 30 7.48 20.03 1.50
CA PHE A 30 6.52 20.28 0.44
C PHE A 30 6.33 21.80 0.27
N LYS A 31 5.84 22.22 -0.90
CA LYS A 31 5.72 23.62 -1.30
C LYS A 31 4.29 23.92 -1.76
N PRO A 32 3.35 24.16 -0.83
CA PRO A 32 1.97 24.44 -1.20
C PRO A 32 1.89 25.80 -1.90
N GLN A 33 0.91 25.94 -2.79
CA GLN A 33 0.59 27.21 -3.42
C GLN A 33 0.06 28.19 -2.38
N ARG A 34 0.15 29.49 -2.68
CA ARG A 34 -0.46 30.54 -1.86
C ARG A 34 -1.49 31.29 -2.66
N THR A 35 -2.63 31.58 -2.04
CA THR A 35 -3.58 32.57 -2.56
C THR A 35 -3.01 33.97 -2.45
N GLU A 36 -3.64 34.93 -3.12
CA GLU A 36 -3.32 36.37 -2.96
C GLU A 36 -3.45 36.82 -1.48
N GLY A 37 -4.42 36.28 -0.75
CA GLY A 37 -4.58 36.50 0.69
C GLY A 37 -3.58 35.75 1.59
N GLY A 38 -2.61 35.03 1.01
CA GLY A 38 -1.55 34.33 1.75
C GLY A 38 -1.94 32.98 2.36
N HIS A 39 -3.14 32.46 2.08
CA HIS A 39 -3.57 31.14 2.54
C HIS A 39 -2.87 30.03 1.73
N ARG A 40 -2.52 28.93 2.41
CA ARG A 40 -1.90 27.77 1.77
C ARG A 40 -2.95 26.92 1.08
N LEU A 41 -2.73 26.62 -0.19
CA LEU A 41 -3.49 25.68 -0.98
C LEU A 41 -2.61 24.52 -1.41
N PHE A 42 -3.12 23.31 -1.24
CA PHE A 42 -2.44 22.05 -1.48
C PHE A 42 -3.08 21.36 -2.66
N THR A 43 -2.26 20.81 -3.52
CA THR A 43 -2.70 19.94 -4.60
C THR A 43 -2.84 18.51 -4.10
N ASP A 44 -3.47 17.64 -4.88
CA ASP A 44 -3.43 16.19 -4.65
C ASP A 44 -1.97 15.68 -4.51
N ALA A 45 -1.03 16.30 -5.25
CA ALA A 45 0.39 15.91 -5.22
C ALA A 45 1.07 16.26 -3.90
N ASP A 46 0.69 17.38 -3.30
CA ASP A 46 1.14 17.73 -1.96
C ASP A 46 0.58 16.76 -0.92
N ILE A 47 -0.69 16.37 -1.04
CA ILE A 47 -1.34 15.40 -0.13
C ILE A 47 -0.62 14.05 -0.17
N ASP A 48 -0.34 13.52 -1.36
CA ASP A 48 0.37 12.25 -1.50
C ASP A 48 1.78 12.33 -0.92
N ARG A 49 2.49 13.44 -1.17
CA ARG A 49 3.82 13.67 -0.59
C ARG A 49 3.74 13.74 0.94
N ILE A 50 2.71 14.36 1.52
CA ILE A 50 2.48 14.43 2.96
C ILE A 50 2.20 13.06 3.56
N ARG A 51 1.39 12.22 2.91
CA ARG A 51 1.14 10.83 3.33
C ARG A 51 2.40 9.99 3.28
N GLU A 52 3.25 10.18 2.26
CA GLU A 52 4.53 9.50 2.16
C GLU A 52 5.52 9.93 3.26
N ILE A 53 5.57 11.23 3.57
CA ILE A 53 6.35 11.75 4.71
C ILE A 53 5.87 11.10 6.01
N LYS A 54 4.55 11.05 6.24
CA LYS A 54 3.96 10.40 7.42
C LYS A 54 4.43 8.97 7.54
N ARG A 55 4.35 8.18 6.46
CA ARG A 55 4.81 6.78 6.44
C ARG A 55 6.27 6.64 6.88
N TRP A 56 7.18 7.44 6.33
CA TRP A 56 8.59 7.37 6.71
C TRP A 56 8.78 7.66 8.21
N ILE A 57 8.07 8.65 8.73
CA ILE A 57 8.14 9.00 10.15
C ILE A 57 7.55 7.88 11.02
N ASP A 58 6.42 7.29 10.63
CA ASP A 58 5.78 6.17 11.33
C ASP A 58 6.68 4.92 11.33
N THR A 59 7.51 4.72 10.30
CA THR A 59 8.55 3.67 10.26
C THR A 59 9.80 3.99 11.10
N GLY A 60 9.82 5.12 11.82
CA GLY A 60 10.92 5.52 12.69
C GLY A 60 12.00 6.39 12.04
N VAL A 61 11.80 6.84 10.79
CA VAL A 61 12.74 7.75 10.13
C VAL A 61 12.63 9.16 10.71
N GLN A 62 13.76 9.74 11.08
CA GLN A 62 13.82 11.13 11.53
C GLN A 62 13.37 12.09 10.41
N VAL A 63 12.48 13.03 10.75
CA VAL A 63 11.91 14.02 9.80
C VAL A 63 12.98 14.73 8.96
N SER A 64 14.14 15.03 9.54
CA SER A 64 15.28 15.68 8.86
C SER A 64 15.89 14.85 7.72
N LYS A 65 15.77 13.51 7.77
CA LYS A 65 16.29 12.60 6.74
C LYS A 65 15.27 12.27 5.65
N VAL A 66 13.98 12.55 5.89
CA VAL A 66 12.90 12.21 4.96
C VAL A 66 13.09 12.93 3.61
N GLN A 67 13.61 14.16 3.60
CA GLN A 67 13.80 14.91 2.35
C GLN A 67 14.73 14.19 1.37
N THR A 68 15.82 13.58 1.86
CA THR A 68 16.76 12.84 1.02
C THR A 68 16.12 11.58 0.45
N LEU A 69 15.31 10.89 1.24
CA LEU A 69 14.58 9.70 0.81
C LEU A 69 13.52 10.03 -0.26
N LEU A 70 12.84 11.18 -0.12
CA LEU A 70 11.83 11.64 -1.09
C LEU A 70 12.40 12.10 -2.42
N ASN A 71 13.70 12.44 -2.47
CA ASN A 71 14.34 13.01 -3.65
C ASN A 71 15.12 11.96 -4.47
N ASN A 72 15.17 10.70 -4.02
CA ASN A 72 15.86 9.61 -4.70
C ASN A 72 15.09 9.03 -5.90
N GLU A 73 14.02 9.68 -6.36
CA GLU A 73 13.23 9.26 -7.52
C GLU A 73 13.24 10.31 -8.63
N PRO A 74 13.53 9.94 -9.89
CA PRO A 74 13.41 10.86 -11.00
C PRO A 74 11.94 11.29 -11.16
N GLU A 75 11.70 12.59 -11.10
CA GLU A 75 10.37 13.23 -11.12
C GLU A 75 9.50 12.76 -12.30
N ASN A 76 10.13 12.38 -13.42
CA ASN A 76 9.46 11.88 -14.61
C ASN A 76 8.78 10.51 -14.40
N GLU A 77 9.40 9.59 -13.67
CA GLU A 77 8.79 8.29 -13.35
C GLU A 77 7.66 8.44 -12.34
N ARG A 78 7.83 9.32 -11.36
CA ARG A 78 6.79 9.63 -10.37
C ARG A 78 5.54 10.25 -11.02
N ASN A 79 5.75 11.13 -11.99
CA ASN A 79 4.66 11.73 -12.78
C ASN A 79 3.94 10.69 -13.66
N GLY A 80 4.66 9.73 -14.23
CA GLY A 80 4.08 8.64 -15.01
C GLY A 80 3.13 7.76 -14.20
N TRP A 81 3.54 7.30 -13.01
CA TRP A 81 2.70 6.49 -12.14
C TRP A 81 1.49 7.27 -11.61
N ARG A 82 1.68 8.55 -11.28
CA ARG A 82 0.57 9.43 -10.89
C ARG A 82 -0.47 9.57 -11.99
N ALA A 83 -0.05 9.74 -13.23
CA ALA A 83 -0.99 9.79 -14.36
C ALA A 83 -1.78 8.48 -14.51
N GLN A 84 -1.14 7.32 -14.29
CA GLN A 84 -1.85 6.04 -14.29
C GLN A 84 -2.87 5.92 -13.15
N GLN A 85 -2.56 6.46 -11.96
CA GLN A 85 -3.54 6.53 -10.86
C GLN A 85 -4.77 7.36 -11.26
N GLU A 86 -4.59 8.50 -11.93
CA GLU A 86 -5.70 9.32 -12.43
C GLU A 86 -6.58 8.57 -13.43
N VAL A 87 -5.98 7.78 -14.32
CA VAL A 87 -6.73 6.94 -15.26
C VAL A 87 -7.61 5.94 -14.51
N VAL A 88 -7.07 5.27 -13.49
CA VAL A 88 -7.85 4.32 -12.68
C VAL A 88 -8.97 5.03 -11.92
N LEU A 89 -8.69 6.20 -11.34
CA LEU A 89 -9.71 7.02 -10.66
C LEU A 89 -10.85 7.41 -11.60
N GLN A 90 -10.55 7.84 -12.82
CA GLN A 90 -11.57 8.15 -13.83
C GLN A 90 -12.41 6.93 -14.19
N ILE A 91 -11.80 5.75 -14.32
CA ILE A 91 -12.53 4.50 -14.58
C ILE A 91 -13.45 4.18 -13.41
N LEU A 92 -12.96 4.27 -12.16
CA LEU A 92 -13.75 4.02 -10.95
C LEU A 92 -14.94 5.00 -10.84
N GLN A 93 -14.71 6.29 -11.10
CA GLN A 93 -15.76 7.32 -11.10
C GLN A 93 -16.84 7.05 -12.16
N SER A 94 -16.46 6.50 -13.33
CA SER A 94 -17.41 6.12 -14.37
C SER A 94 -18.20 4.84 -14.06
N GLY A 95 -17.84 4.09 -13.01
CA GLY A 95 -18.45 2.80 -12.67
C GLY A 95 -18.17 1.66 -13.64
N ASN A 96 -17.28 1.85 -14.63
CA ASN A 96 -17.01 0.85 -15.67
C ASN A 96 -16.01 -0.22 -15.19
N LEU A 97 -16.51 -1.22 -14.44
CA LEU A 97 -15.70 -2.29 -13.88
C LEU A 97 -15.08 -3.22 -14.94
N GLN A 98 -15.70 -3.36 -16.12
CA GLN A 98 -15.13 -4.17 -17.19
C GLN A 98 -13.87 -3.51 -17.76
N ARG A 99 -13.93 -2.19 -17.99
CA ARG A 99 -12.76 -1.41 -18.40
C ARG A 99 -11.66 -1.48 -17.34
N LEU A 100 -12.01 -1.43 -16.06
CA LEU A 100 -11.03 -1.57 -14.97
C LEU A 100 -10.32 -2.92 -14.99
N ARG A 101 -11.08 -4.02 -15.16
CA ARG A 101 -10.52 -5.38 -15.26
C ARG A 101 -9.56 -5.51 -16.43
N LEU A 102 -9.95 -5.02 -17.62
CA LEU A 102 -9.09 -5.06 -18.80
C LEU A 102 -7.82 -4.25 -18.59
N TRP A 103 -7.94 -3.03 -18.05
CA TRP A 103 -6.81 -2.16 -17.79
C TRP A 103 -5.82 -2.77 -16.79
N ILE A 104 -6.31 -3.36 -15.68
CA ILE A 104 -5.45 -4.04 -14.70
C ILE A 104 -4.77 -5.26 -15.32
N LYS A 105 -5.49 -6.04 -16.13
CA LYS A 105 -4.94 -7.21 -16.84
C LYS A 105 -3.83 -6.82 -17.80
N GLU A 106 -4.01 -5.77 -18.59
CA GLU A 106 -2.99 -5.24 -19.50
C GLU A 106 -1.75 -4.79 -18.73
N ARG A 107 -1.93 -3.98 -17.68
CA ARG A 107 -0.79 -3.52 -16.86
C ARG A 107 -0.06 -4.67 -16.18
N GLY A 108 -0.78 -5.68 -15.71
CA GLY A 108 -0.20 -6.87 -15.11
C GLY A 108 0.60 -7.76 -16.07
N HIS A 109 0.44 -7.57 -17.38
CA HIS A 109 1.33 -8.16 -18.39
C HIS A 109 2.61 -7.33 -18.57
N ASP A 110 2.46 -6.00 -18.59
CA ASP A 110 3.56 -5.07 -18.87
C ASP A 110 4.56 -4.93 -17.70
N TYR A 111 4.10 -5.14 -16.46
CA TYR A 111 4.90 -4.87 -15.26
C TYR A 111 4.83 -6.02 -14.24
N PRO A 112 5.91 -6.26 -13.47
CA PRO A 112 5.90 -7.16 -12.33
C PRO A 112 4.88 -6.74 -11.26
N ALA A 113 4.41 -7.72 -10.47
CA ALA A 113 3.47 -7.50 -9.38
C ALA A 113 4.02 -6.48 -8.38
N GLU A 114 5.28 -6.63 -7.98
CA GLU A 114 5.95 -5.72 -7.04
C GLU A 114 5.89 -4.27 -7.51
N THR A 115 6.22 -4.01 -8.79
CA THR A 115 6.19 -2.65 -9.36
C THR A 115 4.78 -2.07 -9.32
N LEU A 116 3.77 -2.81 -9.77
CA LEU A 116 2.39 -2.31 -9.77
C LEU A 116 1.85 -2.11 -8.36
N ILE A 117 2.16 -3.02 -7.44
CA ILE A 117 1.70 -2.93 -6.06
C ILE A 117 2.33 -1.71 -5.37
N THR A 118 3.65 -1.58 -5.44
CA THR A 118 4.40 -0.52 -4.74
C THR A 118 4.19 0.86 -5.35
N ARG A 119 4.14 0.97 -6.69
CA ARG A 119 4.10 2.24 -7.40
C ARG A 119 2.69 2.73 -7.73
N LEU A 120 1.74 1.82 -7.90
CA LEU A 120 0.39 2.15 -8.37
C LEU A 120 -0.68 1.83 -7.33
N PHE A 121 -0.86 0.56 -6.96
CA PHE A 121 -2.04 0.15 -6.19
C PHE A 121 -1.96 0.59 -4.73
N ILE A 122 -0.83 0.46 -4.04
CA ILE A 122 -0.71 0.94 -2.65
C ILE A 122 -0.94 2.45 -2.57
N PRO A 123 -0.25 3.31 -3.37
CA PRO A 123 -0.51 4.74 -3.35
C PRO A 123 -1.96 5.10 -3.70
N LEU A 124 -2.55 4.46 -4.72
CA LEU A 124 -3.94 4.72 -5.11
C LEU A 124 -4.93 4.33 -4.01
N ARG A 125 -4.75 3.16 -3.39
CA ARG A 125 -5.61 2.72 -2.28
C ARG A 125 -5.53 3.68 -1.10
N ARG A 126 -4.34 4.18 -0.75
CA ARG A 126 -4.18 5.25 0.25
C ARG A 126 -4.91 6.54 -0.12
N ARG A 127 -4.98 6.88 -1.41
CA ARG A 127 -5.75 8.04 -1.90
C ARG A 127 -7.25 7.87 -1.69
N LEU A 128 -7.75 6.67 -1.88
CA LEU A 128 -9.16 6.32 -1.72
C LEU A 128 -9.56 6.03 -0.27
N GLN A 129 -8.60 5.75 0.62
CA GLN A 129 -8.85 5.53 2.04
C GLN A 129 -9.25 6.86 2.71
N SER A 130 -10.55 7.02 2.98
CA SER A 130 -11.14 8.23 3.52
C SER A 130 -12.46 7.90 4.24
N GLN A 131 -12.95 8.82 5.08
CA GLN A 131 -14.28 8.71 5.69
C GLN A 131 -15.41 9.08 4.71
N GLN A 132 -15.09 9.59 3.52
CA GLN A 132 -16.09 9.94 2.51
C GLN A 132 -16.69 8.69 1.84
N PRO A 133 -18.03 8.49 1.88
CA PRO A 133 -18.67 7.28 1.36
C PRO A 133 -18.32 6.94 -0.08
N ALA A 134 -18.24 7.94 -0.97
CA ALA A 134 -17.91 7.73 -2.38
C ALA A 134 -16.49 7.16 -2.57
N LEU A 135 -15.51 7.64 -1.80
CA LEU A 135 -14.13 7.14 -1.85
C LEU A 135 -14.05 5.71 -1.28
N THR A 136 -14.79 5.42 -0.20
CA THR A 136 -14.91 4.07 0.35
C THR A 136 -15.48 3.09 -0.67
N VAL A 137 -16.55 3.46 -1.38
CA VAL A 137 -17.13 2.63 -2.44
C VAL A 137 -16.11 2.39 -3.55
N MET A 138 -15.40 3.42 -4.01
CA MET A 138 -14.37 3.26 -5.04
C MET A 138 -13.20 2.37 -4.58
N LEU A 139 -12.77 2.48 -3.32
CA LEU A 139 -11.77 1.59 -2.73
C LEU A 139 -12.27 0.14 -2.73
N SER A 140 -13.51 -0.11 -2.29
CA SER A 140 -14.10 -1.45 -2.30
C SER A 140 -14.25 -2.03 -3.71
N LEU A 141 -14.61 -1.21 -4.70
CA LEU A 141 -14.67 -1.64 -6.11
C LEU A 141 -13.29 -2.00 -6.66
N LEU A 142 -12.28 -1.16 -6.38
CA LEU A 142 -10.90 -1.43 -6.77
C LEU A 142 -10.40 -2.73 -6.13
N ASP A 143 -10.58 -2.88 -4.82
CA ASP A 143 -10.16 -4.04 -4.05
C ASP A 143 -10.82 -5.33 -4.57
N GLY A 144 -12.13 -5.30 -4.83
CA GLY A 144 -12.83 -6.45 -5.40
C GLY A 144 -12.32 -6.86 -6.79
N VAL A 145 -11.99 -5.88 -7.65
CA VAL A 145 -11.40 -6.19 -8.97
C VAL A 145 -9.97 -6.72 -8.83
N LEU A 146 -9.16 -6.15 -7.94
CA LEU A 146 -7.79 -6.59 -7.67
C LEU A 146 -7.78 -8.03 -7.15
N ILE A 147 -8.60 -8.36 -6.14
CA ILE A 147 -8.69 -9.71 -5.60
C ILE A 147 -9.04 -10.72 -6.70
N ASN A 148 -10.04 -10.41 -7.54
CA ASN A 148 -10.41 -11.29 -8.66
C ASN A 148 -9.25 -11.51 -9.66
N TYR A 149 -8.53 -10.45 -10.02
CA TYR A 149 -7.38 -10.55 -10.91
C TYR A 149 -6.25 -11.38 -10.26
N ILE A 150 -5.96 -11.13 -8.99
CA ILE A 150 -4.94 -11.86 -8.23
C ILE A 150 -5.29 -13.34 -8.12
N CYS A 151 -6.55 -13.70 -7.87
CA CYS A 151 -6.99 -15.10 -7.87
C CYS A 151 -6.62 -15.83 -9.19
N VAL A 152 -6.76 -15.17 -10.34
CA VAL A 152 -6.36 -15.72 -11.64
C VAL A 152 -4.84 -15.89 -11.72
N CYS A 153 -4.06 -14.91 -11.23
CA CYS A 153 -2.60 -15.01 -11.16
C CYS A 153 -2.16 -16.18 -10.26
N LEU A 154 -2.74 -16.30 -9.06
CA LEU A 154 -2.43 -17.37 -8.11
C LEU A 154 -2.78 -18.75 -8.70
N ASN A 155 -3.95 -18.89 -9.33
CA ASN A 155 -4.34 -20.14 -9.99
C ASN A 155 -3.38 -20.52 -11.14
N THR A 156 -2.86 -19.52 -11.85
CA THR A 156 -1.86 -19.74 -12.89
C THR A 156 -0.52 -20.18 -12.31
N ALA A 157 -0.09 -19.58 -11.18
CA ALA A 157 1.13 -19.95 -10.48
C ALA A 157 1.09 -21.38 -9.92
N ARG A 158 -0.07 -21.85 -9.45
CA ARG A 158 -0.26 -23.23 -8.94
C ARG A 158 0.07 -24.33 -9.94
N LYS A 159 -0.05 -24.04 -11.24
CA LYS A 159 0.25 -24.99 -12.32
C LYS A 159 1.75 -25.17 -12.55
N LYS A 160 2.59 -24.31 -11.97
CA LYS A 160 4.05 -24.38 -12.09
C LYS A 160 4.64 -25.12 -10.88
N ASN A 161 5.86 -25.63 -11.03
CA ASN A 161 6.62 -26.15 -9.90
C ASN A 161 6.93 -25.01 -8.92
N GLY A 162 6.71 -25.24 -7.63
CA GLY A 162 6.91 -24.25 -6.58
C GLY A 162 6.65 -24.80 -5.19
N ARG A 163 7.02 -24.03 -4.17
CA ARG A 163 6.78 -24.38 -2.76
C ARG A 163 5.39 -23.91 -2.35
N ASP A 164 4.65 -24.73 -1.62
CA ASP A 164 3.34 -24.33 -1.09
C ASP A 164 3.52 -23.43 0.13
N ALA A 165 2.74 -22.36 0.20
CA ALA A 165 2.72 -21.47 1.35
C ALA A 165 1.33 -20.85 1.58
N LEU A 166 1.07 -20.52 2.83
CA LEU A 166 -0.12 -19.81 3.26
C LEU A 166 0.25 -18.39 3.66
N VAL A 167 -0.36 -17.39 3.00
CA VAL A 167 -0.26 -15.99 3.40
C VAL A 167 -1.21 -15.70 4.55
N VAL A 168 -0.64 -15.18 5.64
CA VAL A 168 -1.33 -14.93 6.90
C VAL A 168 -1.15 -13.47 7.29
N GLY A 169 -2.26 -12.78 7.58
CA GLY A 169 -2.22 -11.50 8.28
C GLY A 169 -2.12 -11.71 9.79
N TRP A 170 -1.23 -10.97 10.46
CA TRP A 170 -1.15 -10.96 11.91
C TRP A 170 -1.36 -9.54 12.46
N ASN A 171 -2.48 -9.34 13.16
CA ASN A 171 -2.93 -8.04 13.68
C ASN A 171 -3.07 -6.94 12.61
N VAL A 172 -3.56 -7.27 11.42
CA VAL A 172 -3.78 -6.31 10.33
C VAL A 172 -5.26 -6.18 9.99
N GLN A 173 -5.68 -4.97 9.59
CA GLN A 173 -7.07 -4.68 9.21
C GLN A 173 -7.30 -4.72 7.68
N ASP A 174 -6.26 -4.46 6.89
CA ASP A 174 -6.33 -4.45 5.43
C ASP A 174 -6.16 -5.87 4.88
N THR A 175 -7.27 -6.56 4.66
CA THR A 175 -7.26 -7.94 4.12
C THR A 175 -6.89 -7.98 2.63
N THR A 176 -7.26 -6.96 1.83
CA THR A 176 -6.84 -6.86 0.43
C THR A 176 -5.31 -6.79 0.32
N ARG A 177 -4.62 -6.20 1.30
CA ARG A 177 -3.16 -6.20 1.30
C ARG A 177 -2.56 -7.62 1.30
N LEU A 178 -3.20 -8.57 1.98
CA LEU A 178 -2.75 -9.98 1.97
C LEU A 178 -2.77 -10.58 0.57
N TRP A 179 -3.76 -10.22 -0.26
CA TRP A 179 -3.82 -10.65 -1.65
C TRP A 179 -2.70 -10.04 -2.49
N LEU A 180 -2.40 -8.75 -2.28
CA LEU A 180 -1.28 -8.09 -2.97
C LEU A 180 0.05 -8.76 -2.60
N GLU A 181 0.29 -9.05 -1.32
CA GLU A 181 1.48 -9.79 -0.89
C GLU A 181 1.53 -11.21 -1.48
N GLY A 182 0.39 -11.91 -1.52
CA GLY A 182 0.29 -13.22 -2.17
C GLY A 182 0.60 -13.19 -3.67
N TRP A 183 0.20 -12.12 -4.37
CA TRP A 183 0.54 -11.92 -5.77
C TRP A 183 2.06 -11.75 -5.97
N MET A 184 2.73 -10.95 -5.13
CA MET A 184 4.19 -10.82 -5.18
C MET A 184 4.90 -12.14 -4.89
N ALA A 185 4.49 -12.83 -3.82
CA ALA A 185 5.05 -14.14 -3.46
C ALA A 185 4.90 -15.17 -4.59
N SER A 186 3.78 -15.12 -5.34
CA SER A 186 3.57 -16.02 -6.48
C SER A 186 4.56 -15.83 -7.63
N GLN A 187 5.07 -14.61 -7.82
CA GLN A 187 6.12 -14.32 -8.79
C GLN A 187 7.52 -14.70 -8.27
N GLN A 188 7.66 -14.93 -6.97
CA GLN A 188 8.90 -15.38 -6.31
C GLN A 188 8.97 -16.92 -6.19
N GLY A 189 8.09 -17.66 -6.87
CA GLY A 189 8.12 -19.12 -6.92
C GLY A 189 7.26 -19.83 -5.86
N TRP A 190 6.44 -19.09 -5.12
CA TRP A 190 5.48 -19.67 -4.18
C TRP A 190 4.16 -20.03 -4.86
N ARG A 191 3.58 -21.18 -4.47
CA ARG A 191 2.19 -21.53 -4.72
C ARG A 191 1.41 -21.14 -3.47
N VAL A 192 0.60 -20.10 -3.61
CA VAL A 192 0.05 -19.38 -2.46
C VAL A 192 -1.44 -19.63 -2.29
N ASP A 193 -1.84 -19.95 -1.06
CA ASP A 193 -3.18 -19.73 -0.53
C ASP A 193 -3.17 -18.49 0.38
N VAL A 194 -4.28 -17.75 0.46
CA VAL A 194 -4.38 -16.52 1.26
C VAL A 194 -5.49 -16.71 2.29
N LEU A 195 -5.18 -16.49 3.58
CA LEU A 195 -6.22 -16.47 4.61
C LEU A 195 -7.17 -15.29 4.37
N ALA A 196 -8.48 -15.58 4.41
CA ALA A 196 -9.52 -14.57 4.18
C ALA A 196 -9.54 -13.45 5.24
N HIS A 197 -9.08 -13.75 6.46
CA HIS A 197 -9.04 -12.81 7.57
C HIS A 197 -7.68 -12.81 8.24
N SER A 198 -7.29 -11.66 8.79
CA SER A 198 -6.14 -11.56 9.69
C SER A 198 -6.44 -12.29 11.01
N LEU A 199 -5.41 -12.86 11.61
CA LEU A 199 -5.47 -13.43 12.93
C LEU A 199 -5.05 -12.39 13.97
N SER A 200 -5.81 -12.27 15.06
CA SER A 200 -5.39 -11.49 16.24
C SER A 200 -4.31 -12.23 17.04
N TYR A 201 -4.29 -13.55 16.90
CA TYR A 201 -3.37 -14.44 17.60
C TYR A 201 -2.84 -15.48 16.62
N LEU A 202 -1.54 -15.42 16.34
CA LEU A 202 -0.87 -16.37 15.48
C LEU A 202 -0.17 -17.43 16.33
N ARG A 203 -0.41 -18.70 15.98
CA ARG A 203 0.21 -19.89 16.57
C ARG A 203 0.65 -20.82 15.45
N PRO A 204 1.95 -20.86 15.10
CA PRO A 204 2.44 -21.72 14.02
C PRO A 204 2.10 -23.21 14.21
N GLU A 205 1.91 -23.64 15.45
CA GLU A 205 1.52 -25.01 15.83
C GLU A 205 0.12 -25.39 15.31
N MET A 206 -0.73 -24.41 14.97
CA MET A 206 -2.03 -24.70 14.35
C MET A 206 -1.93 -24.98 12.84
N PHE A 207 -0.74 -24.83 12.26
CA PHE A 207 -0.47 -24.94 10.82
C PHE A 207 0.62 -25.98 10.54
N GLU A 208 0.62 -27.09 11.28
CA GLU A 208 1.64 -28.14 11.13
C GLU A 208 1.79 -28.59 9.66
N GLY A 209 3.04 -28.65 9.22
CA GLY A 209 3.40 -29.02 7.84
C GLY A 209 3.23 -27.92 6.80
N GLN A 210 2.73 -26.74 7.15
CA GLN A 210 2.58 -25.62 6.23
C GLN A 210 3.72 -24.60 6.35
N THR A 211 4.11 -24.00 5.23
CA THR A 211 4.95 -22.81 5.24
C THR A 211 4.08 -21.56 5.37
N LEU A 212 4.37 -20.70 6.34
CA LEU A 212 3.63 -19.48 6.60
C LEU A 212 4.41 -18.26 6.08
N LEU A 213 3.74 -17.44 5.27
CA LEU A 213 4.23 -16.13 4.86
C LEU A 213 3.39 -15.07 5.59
N VAL A 214 4.01 -14.34 6.52
CA VAL A 214 3.28 -13.53 7.51
C VAL A 214 3.42 -12.05 7.22
N TRP A 215 2.29 -11.38 7.00
CA TRP A 215 2.20 -9.94 6.89
C TRP A 215 1.76 -9.32 8.22
N CYS A 216 2.60 -8.46 8.77
CA CYS A 216 2.40 -7.78 10.06
C CYS A 216 2.04 -6.29 9.91
N GLY A 217 1.75 -5.83 8.70
CA GLY A 217 1.54 -4.41 8.38
C GLY A 217 2.81 -3.73 7.87
N GLU A 218 2.70 -2.46 7.45
CA GLU A 218 3.81 -1.72 6.82
C GLU A 218 4.98 -1.44 7.79
N ALA A 219 4.72 -1.43 9.09
CA ALA A 219 5.70 -1.18 10.14
C ALA A 219 5.50 -2.18 11.28
N PRO A 220 5.99 -3.43 11.14
CA PRO A 220 5.86 -4.45 12.19
C PRO A 220 6.55 -4.01 13.48
N SER A 221 5.93 -4.26 14.62
CA SER A 221 6.52 -3.91 15.91
C SER A 221 7.78 -4.75 16.19
N SER A 222 8.69 -4.22 17.02
CA SER A 222 9.87 -4.99 17.44
C SER A 222 9.52 -6.29 18.16
N SER A 223 8.38 -6.34 18.85
CA SER A 223 7.88 -7.59 19.47
C SER A 223 7.41 -8.60 18.43
N GLN A 224 6.72 -8.18 17.37
CA GLN A 224 6.33 -9.06 16.27
C GLN A 224 7.55 -9.60 15.52
N GLN A 225 8.54 -8.74 15.23
CA GLN A 225 9.78 -9.16 14.57
C GLN A 225 10.55 -10.19 15.40
N LYS A 226 10.69 -9.94 16.71
CA LYS A 226 11.33 -10.88 17.63
C LYS A 226 10.59 -12.22 17.68
N GLN A 227 9.26 -12.19 17.81
CA GLN A 227 8.47 -13.42 17.88
C GLN A 227 8.56 -14.25 16.59
N LEU A 228 8.54 -13.62 15.41
CA LEU A 228 8.76 -14.31 14.14
C LEU A 228 10.12 -15.02 14.11
N HIS A 229 11.16 -14.34 14.60
CA HIS A 229 12.50 -14.92 14.70
C HIS A 229 12.55 -16.10 15.67
N ASP A 230 11.94 -15.95 16.85
CA ASP A 230 11.89 -17.02 17.87
C ASP A 230 11.17 -18.27 17.32
N TRP A 231 10.09 -18.10 16.55
CA TRP A 231 9.40 -19.22 15.89
C TRP A 231 10.25 -19.89 14.81
N GLN A 232 11.00 -19.12 14.01
CA GLN A 232 11.94 -19.67 13.03
C GLN A 232 13.04 -20.49 13.71
N GLN A 233 13.62 -19.99 14.79
CA GLN A 233 14.62 -20.71 15.59
C GLN A 233 14.06 -21.99 16.20
N SER A 234 12.76 -22.01 16.52
CA SER A 234 12.06 -23.19 17.03
C SER A 234 11.71 -24.22 15.93
N GLY A 235 12.12 -23.97 14.68
CA GLY A 235 11.96 -24.90 13.56
C GLY A 235 10.67 -24.72 12.75
N HIS A 236 9.85 -23.72 13.04
CA HIS A 236 8.66 -23.44 12.23
C HIS A 236 9.06 -22.77 10.90
N ALA A 237 8.47 -23.24 9.80
CA ALA A 237 8.64 -22.66 8.47
C ALA A 237 7.80 -21.38 8.32
N ILE A 238 8.16 -20.32 9.04
CA ILE A 238 7.47 -19.03 9.09
C ILE A 238 8.39 -17.93 8.57
N PHE A 239 7.93 -17.09 7.65
CA PHE A 239 8.74 -16.03 7.04
C PHE A 239 7.95 -14.73 6.97
N PRO A 240 8.57 -13.57 7.24
CA PRO A 240 7.90 -12.28 7.09
C PRO A 240 7.68 -11.93 5.61
N LEU A 241 6.61 -11.18 5.34
CA LEU A 241 6.32 -10.55 4.05
C LEU A 241 6.58 -9.04 4.09
N GLY A 242 6.97 -8.48 2.95
CA GLY A 242 7.15 -7.05 2.72
C GLY A 242 8.16 -6.35 3.65
N ILE A 243 9.17 -7.11 4.12
CA ILE A 243 10.36 -6.62 4.83
C ILE A 243 11.55 -6.67 3.87
#